data_AF-A0A354BSY9-F1
#
_entry.id   AF-A0A354BSY9-F1
#
_cell.length_a   1.000
_cell.length_b   1.000
_cell.length_c   1.000
_cell.angle_alpha   90.00
_cell.angle_beta   90.00
_cell.angle_gamma   90.00
#
_symmetry.space_group_name_H-M   'P 1'
#
loop_
_entity.id
_entity.type
_entity.pdbx_description
1 polymer ?
#
loop_
_entity_poly.entity_id
_entity_poly.type
_entity_poly.pdbx_seq_one_letter_code
_entity_poly.pdbx_strand_id
1 'polypeptide(L)'
;MLPRILLISPAFYGFEYEIQVALRELGYDVSWIDNKELPLDYHGTGSKLKILRRIYFLLFLPHIRYLRKELNNLKDTRFDILFSINCHIICPYLFRALIKKNAGIRSILFLWDSSSMYSWEKEMKYFNEVYTFDPFDSRKMKIRY
;
A
#
# COMPACT_ATOMS: atom_id res chain seq x y z
N MET A 1 -25.89 1.57 1.59
CA MET A 1 -24.65 2.37 1.51
C MET A 1 -23.70 1.65 0.58
N LEU A 2 -22.95 2.39 -0.26
CA LEU A 2 -21.93 1.78 -1.10
C LEU A 2 -20.76 1.28 -0.23
N PRO A 3 -20.12 0.14 -0.56
CA PRO A 3 -18.94 -0.31 0.15
C PRO A 3 -17.79 0.67 -0.07
N ARG A 4 -16.95 0.85 0.95
CA ARG A 4 -15.87 1.84 0.95
C ARG A 4 -14.50 1.22 0.74
N ILE A 5 -13.76 1.80 -0.19
CA ILE A 5 -12.38 1.43 -0.50
C ILE A 5 -11.44 2.55 -0.05
N LEU A 6 -10.42 2.19 0.72
CA LEU A 6 -9.21 2.99 0.85
C LEU A 6 -8.20 2.51 -0.19
N LEU A 7 -8.02 3.30 -1.25
CA LEU A 7 -7.02 3.07 -2.28
C LEU A 7 -5.69 3.69 -1.84
N ILE A 8 -4.62 2.90 -1.83
CA ILE A 8 -3.24 3.37 -1.65
C ILE A 8 -2.48 3.08 -2.93
N SER A 9 -2.23 4.08 -3.77
CA SER A 9 -1.56 3.89 -5.05
C SER A 9 -0.60 5.04 -5.34
N PRO A 10 0.49 4.81 -6.10
CA PRO A 10 1.36 5.90 -6.49
C PRO A 10 0.60 6.88 -7.39
N ALA A 11 0.85 8.17 -7.23
CA ALA A 11 0.51 9.15 -8.26
C ALA A 11 1.43 8.94 -9.48
N PHE A 12 0.91 8.39 -10.57
CA PHE A 12 1.71 7.98 -11.72
C PHE A 12 0.94 8.21 -13.01
N TYR A 13 1.32 9.23 -13.76
CA TYR A 13 0.73 9.61 -15.07
C TYR A 13 -0.80 9.69 -15.10
N GLY A 14 -1.46 9.89 -13.95
CA GLY A 14 -2.91 9.98 -13.85
C GLY A 14 -3.63 8.64 -13.73
N PHE A 15 -2.92 7.51 -13.72
CA PHE A 15 -3.51 6.18 -13.52
C PHE A 15 -4.22 6.08 -12.17
N GLU A 16 -3.75 6.80 -11.14
CA GLU A 16 -4.43 6.90 -9.86
C GLU A 16 -5.85 7.44 -9.98
N TYR A 17 -6.14 8.32 -10.96
CA TYR A 17 -7.49 8.82 -11.21
C TYR A 17 -8.32 7.80 -11.98
N GLU A 18 -7.76 7.17 -13.00
CA GLU A 18 -8.45 6.14 -13.79
C GLU A 18 -8.89 4.96 -12.91
N ILE A 19 -8.02 4.51 -12.01
CA ILE A 19 -8.32 3.43 -11.07
C ILE A 19 -9.45 3.86 -10.11
N GLN A 20 -9.42 5.10 -9.61
CA GLN A 20 -10.51 5.60 -8.76
C GLN A 20 -11.83 5.68 -9.53
N VAL A 21 -11.83 6.10 -10.80
CA VAL A 21 -13.03 6.16 -11.64
C VAL A 21 -13.58 4.76 -11.87
N ALA A 22 -12.75 3.81 -12.28
CA ALA A 22 -13.17 2.42 -12.49
C ALA A 22 -13.76 1.80 -11.21
N LEU A 23 -13.15 2.03 -10.05
CA LEU A 23 -13.69 1.56 -8.77
C LEU A 23 -15.03 2.23 -8.43
N ARG A 24 -15.22 3.52 -8.72
CA ARG A 24 -16.50 4.21 -8.52
C ARG A 24 -17.59 3.70 -9.46
N GLU A 25 -17.26 3.41 -10.72
CA GLU A 25 -18.18 2.81 -11.70
C GLU A 25 -18.63 1.40 -11.30
N LEU A 26 -17.77 0.66 -10.58
CA LEU A 26 -18.12 -0.63 -9.96
C LEU A 26 -18.98 -0.48 -8.69
N GLY A 27 -19.36 0.74 -8.30
CA GLY A 27 -20.26 0.99 -7.17
C GLY A 27 -19.55 1.12 -5.82
N TYR A 28 -18.27 1.49 -5.79
CA TYR A 28 -17.54 1.75 -4.54
C TYR A 28 -17.43 3.24 -4.23
N ASP A 29 -17.43 3.57 -2.94
CA ASP A 29 -17.03 4.88 -2.43
C ASP A 29 -15.52 4.86 -2.15
N VAL A 30 -14.75 5.70 -2.83
CA VAL A 30 -13.28 5.59 -2.90
C VAL A 30 -12.60 6.79 -2.27
N SER A 31 -11.87 6.54 -1.18
CA SER A 31 -10.87 7.45 -0.63
C SER A 31 -9.48 7.03 -1.09
N TRP A 32 -8.60 8.00 -1.33
CA TRP A 32 -7.26 7.75 -1.86
C TRP A 32 -6.16 8.34 -0.98
N ILE A 33 -5.05 7.61 -0.85
CA ILE A 33 -3.80 8.07 -0.27
C ILE A 33 -2.68 7.77 -1.28
N ASP A 34 -1.86 8.78 -1.56
CA ASP A 34 -0.70 8.63 -2.43
C ASP A 34 0.36 7.72 -1.81
N ASN A 35 0.69 6.61 -2.49
CA ASN A 35 1.73 5.64 -2.13
C ASN A 35 3.12 6.09 -2.59
N LYS A 36 3.49 7.31 -2.23
CA LYS A 36 4.76 7.88 -2.66
C LYS A 36 5.98 7.19 -2.06
N GLU A 37 7.03 7.14 -2.85
CA GLU A 37 8.38 6.84 -2.37
C GLU A 37 8.83 7.99 -1.44
N LEU A 38 9.15 7.66 -0.19
CA LEU A 38 9.62 8.63 0.79
C LEU A 38 11.13 8.83 0.69
N PRO A 39 11.68 9.98 1.13
CA PRO A 39 13.12 10.17 1.19
C PRO A 39 13.81 9.01 1.92
N LEU A 40 14.87 8.48 1.30
CA LEU A 40 15.63 7.34 1.81
C LEU A 40 14.85 6.01 1.89
N ASP A 41 13.91 5.79 0.96
CA ASP A 41 13.21 4.51 0.81
C ASP A 41 14.17 3.31 0.69
N TYR A 42 13.85 2.21 1.37
CA TYR A 42 14.71 1.02 1.48
C TYR A 42 14.29 -0.16 0.60
N HIS A 43 13.21 -0.04 -0.18
CA HIS A 43 12.62 -1.14 -0.95
C HIS A 43 13.37 -1.45 -2.25
N GLY A 44 14.00 -0.44 -2.87
CA GLY A 44 14.76 -0.62 -4.10
C GLY A 44 15.90 -1.63 -3.95
N THR A 45 15.94 -2.65 -4.82
CA THR A 45 16.89 -3.78 -4.73
C THR A 45 18.33 -3.38 -5.02
N GLY A 46 18.56 -2.36 -5.86
CA GLY A 46 19.89 -1.89 -6.28
C GLY A 46 20.64 -0.99 -5.28
N SER A 47 20.02 -0.58 -4.16
CA SER A 47 20.64 0.38 -3.24
C SER A 47 21.75 -0.25 -2.37
N LYS A 48 22.95 0.35 -2.37
CA LYS A 48 24.07 -0.04 -1.49
C LYS A 48 23.91 0.42 -0.04
N LEU A 49 22.97 1.34 0.24
CA LEU A 49 22.76 1.96 1.55
C LEU A 49 21.51 1.43 2.28
N LYS A 50 20.98 0.26 1.91
CA LYS A 50 19.74 -0.31 2.49
C LYS A 50 19.73 -0.34 4.01
N ILE A 51 20.85 -0.67 4.65
CA ILE A 51 20.93 -0.77 6.12
C ILE A 51 20.78 0.62 6.75
N LEU A 52 21.51 1.61 6.24
CA LEU A 52 21.41 2.99 6.72
C LEU A 52 20.00 3.56 6.54
N ARG A 53 19.39 3.30 5.38
CA ARG A 53 18.00 3.68 5.07
C ARG A 53 16.99 3.04 6.01
N ARG A 54 17.17 1.75 6.34
CA ARG A 54 16.33 1.05 7.35
C ARG A 54 16.48 1.65 8.74
N ILE A 55 17.70 2.00 9.16
CA ILE A 55 17.95 2.67 10.44
C ILE A 55 17.25 4.02 10.47
N TYR A 56 17.35 4.81 9.39
CA TYR A 56 16.63 6.07 9.26
C TYR A 56 15.11 5.88 9.41
N PHE A 57 14.54 4.89 8.72
CA PHE A 57 13.10 4.59 8.83
C PHE A 57 12.70 4.15 10.23
N LEU A 58 13.55 3.42 10.94
CA LEU A 58 13.31 3.00 12.33
C LEU A 58 13.34 4.18 13.31
N LEU A 59 14.29 5.11 13.16
CA LEU A 59 14.48 6.24 14.06
C LEU A 59 13.47 7.37 13.82
N PHE A 60 13.23 7.71 12.55
CA PHE A 60 12.44 8.89 12.19
C PHE A 60 10.99 8.55 11.82
N LEU A 61 10.68 7.28 11.55
CA LEU A 61 9.34 6.78 11.26
C LEU A 61 8.59 7.65 10.21
N PRO A 62 9.23 8.02 9.08
CA PRO A 62 8.64 8.97 8.13
C PRO A 62 7.30 8.48 7.56
N HIS A 63 7.21 7.17 7.29
CA HIS A 63 6.00 6.51 6.83
C HIS A 63 4.85 6.59 7.85
N ILE A 64 5.12 6.45 9.15
CA ILE A 64 4.09 6.58 10.19
C ILE A 64 3.58 8.03 10.26
N ARG A 65 4.49 9.01 10.22
CA ARG A 65 4.11 10.43 10.27
C ARG A 65 3.23 10.81 9.08
N TYR A 66 3.60 10.34 7.89
CA TYR A 66 2.83 10.56 6.68
C TYR A 66 1.45 9.90 6.76
N LEU A 67 1.39 8.59 7.03
CA LEU A 67 0.13 7.86 7.16
C LEU A 67 -0.79 8.45 8.22
N ARG A 68 -0.25 8.89 9.36
CA ARG A 68 -1.06 9.52 10.42
C ARG A 68 -1.72 10.80 9.92
N LYS A 69 -0.99 11.63 9.17
CA LYS A 69 -1.54 12.85 8.56
C LYS A 69 -2.67 12.50 7.60
N GLU A 70 -2.43 11.59 6.68
CA GLU A 70 -3.41 11.22 5.65
C GLU A 70 -4.65 10.55 6.25
N LEU A 71 -4.48 9.63 7.20
CA LEU A 71 -5.61 8.99 7.89
C LEU A 71 -6.44 9.98 8.73
N ASN A 72 -5.82 11.02 9.29
CA ASN A 72 -6.54 12.07 10.01
C ASN A 72 -7.39 12.93 9.06
N ASN A 73 -6.92 13.16 7.82
CA ASN A 73 -7.68 13.89 6.81
C ASN A 73 -8.96 13.16 6.38
N LEU A 74 -9.01 11.83 6.54
CA LEU A 74 -10.17 10.99 6.22
C LEU A 74 -11.25 10.97 7.32
N LYS A 75 -11.15 11.82 8.35
CA LYS A 75 -12.22 12.13 9.34
C LYS A 75 -12.98 10.90 9.88
N ASP A 76 -12.27 9.92 10.42
CA ASP A 76 -12.85 8.70 11.03
C ASP A 76 -13.73 7.84 10.10
N THR A 77 -13.49 7.92 8.79
CA THR A 77 -14.16 7.06 7.81
C THR A 77 -13.82 5.58 8.05
N ARG A 78 -14.87 4.74 8.03
CA ARG A 78 -14.76 3.27 8.02
C ARG A 78 -14.60 2.77 6.59
N PHE A 79 -13.80 1.72 6.42
CA PHE A 79 -13.47 1.12 5.14
C PHE A 79 -13.71 -0.38 5.20
N ASP A 80 -14.35 -0.91 4.15
CA ASP A 80 -14.58 -2.34 3.98
C ASP A 80 -13.37 -3.01 3.33
N ILE A 81 -12.68 -2.27 2.46
CA ILE A 81 -11.53 -2.75 1.69
C ILE A 81 -10.36 -1.76 1.80
N LEU A 82 -9.18 -2.30 2.09
CA LEU A 82 -7.90 -1.64 1.84
C LEU A 82 -7.35 -2.22 0.53
N PHE A 83 -7.17 -1.38 -0.49
CA PHE A 83 -6.57 -1.79 -1.75
C PHE A 83 -5.28 -1.01 -1.99
N SER A 84 -4.14 -1.70 -1.98
CA SER A 84 -2.83 -1.09 -2.16
C SER A 84 -2.20 -1.54 -3.48
N ILE A 85 -1.61 -0.59 -4.21
CA ILE A 85 -0.74 -0.83 -5.36
C ILE A 85 0.68 -0.54 -4.90
N ASN A 86 1.51 -1.58 -4.84
CA ASN A 86 2.84 -1.57 -4.20
C ASN A 86 2.81 -1.19 -2.70
N CYS A 87 3.99 -1.01 -2.08
CA CYS A 87 4.13 -0.98 -0.62
C CYS A 87 4.99 0.15 -0.02
N HIS A 88 5.33 1.22 -0.74
CA HIS A 88 6.27 2.26 -0.26
C HIS A 88 5.96 2.86 1.12
N ILE A 89 4.70 3.18 1.40
CA ILE A 89 4.29 3.75 2.70
C ILE A 89 3.75 2.71 3.67
N ILE A 90 3.65 1.45 3.26
CA ILE A 90 2.94 0.41 4.00
C ILE A 90 3.74 -0.04 5.22
N CYS A 91 3.08 -0.06 6.36
CA CYS A 91 3.71 -0.43 7.63
C CYS A 91 2.67 -0.95 8.65
N PRO A 92 3.11 -1.55 9.77
CA PRO A 92 2.21 -2.03 10.82
C PRO A 92 1.27 -0.97 11.42
N TYR A 93 1.64 0.31 11.36
CA TYR A 93 0.80 1.38 11.87
C TYR A 93 -0.50 1.51 11.06
N LEU A 94 -0.47 1.38 9.73
CA LEU A 94 -1.64 1.45 8.87
C LEU A 94 -2.69 0.41 9.30
N PHE A 95 -2.30 -0.85 9.37
CA PHE A 95 -3.21 -1.94 9.71
C PHE A 95 -3.76 -1.82 11.13
N ARG A 96 -2.93 -1.42 12.12
CA ARG A 96 -3.43 -1.16 13.48
C ARG A 96 -4.43 -0.01 13.52
N ALA A 97 -4.20 1.05 12.75
CA ALA A 97 -5.11 2.19 12.67
C ALA A 97 -6.44 1.83 11.98
N LEU A 98 -6.40 0.99 10.93
CA LEU A 98 -7.58 0.55 10.19
C LEU A 98 -8.37 -0.53 10.94
N ILE A 99 -7.72 -1.57 11.48
CA ILE A 99 -8.37 -2.67 12.20
C ILE A 99 -9.09 -2.17 13.45
N LYS A 100 -8.51 -1.19 14.18
CA LYS A 100 -9.17 -0.59 15.36
C LYS A 100 -10.54 0.00 15.01
N LYS A 101 -10.75 0.44 13.77
CA LYS A 101 -11.98 1.07 13.28
C LYS A 101 -12.87 0.11 12.48
N ASN A 102 -12.28 -0.93 11.89
CA ASN A 102 -12.88 -1.84 10.93
C ASN A 102 -12.51 -3.28 11.26
N ALA A 103 -13.28 -3.92 12.16
CA ALA A 103 -13.12 -5.34 12.44
C ALA A 103 -13.41 -6.13 11.16
N GLY A 104 -12.40 -6.80 10.59
CA GLY A 104 -12.56 -7.62 9.38
C GLY A 104 -12.35 -6.88 8.05
N ILE A 105 -11.65 -5.73 8.03
CA ILE A 105 -11.27 -5.08 6.76
C ILE A 105 -10.56 -6.07 5.83
N ARG A 106 -11.03 -6.16 4.57
CA ARG A 106 -10.39 -6.98 3.54
C ARG A 106 -9.21 -6.20 2.95
N SER A 107 -8.01 -6.74 3.07
CA SER A 107 -6.79 -6.08 2.60
C SER A 107 -6.21 -6.79 1.38
N ILE A 108 -6.06 -6.04 0.30
CA ILE A 108 -5.61 -6.51 -1.01
C ILE A 108 -4.37 -5.70 -1.41
N LEU A 109 -3.31 -6.40 -1.81
CA LEU A 109 -2.11 -5.83 -2.40
C LEU A 109 -1.98 -6.30 -3.85
N PHE A 110 -1.79 -5.35 -4.76
CA PHE A 110 -1.40 -5.60 -6.14
C PHE A 110 0.01 -5.06 -6.37
N LEU A 111 0.93 -5.95 -6.73
CA LEU A 111 2.30 -5.59 -7.10
C LEU A 111 2.34 -5.27 -8.58
N TRP A 112 2.68 -4.02 -8.90
CA TRP A 112 2.91 -3.54 -10.27
C TRP A 112 4.41 -3.50 -10.59
N ASP A 113 5.29 -3.46 -9.58
CA ASP A 113 6.72 -3.56 -9.81
C ASP A 113 7.22 -4.99 -9.58
N SER A 114 8.11 -5.45 -10.47
CA SER A 114 8.75 -6.75 -10.36
C SER A 114 9.64 -6.83 -9.11
N SER A 115 9.70 -8.02 -8.50
CA SER A 115 10.57 -8.32 -7.35
C SER A 115 12.07 -8.18 -7.65
N SER A 116 12.42 -8.06 -8.94
CA SER A 116 13.76 -7.72 -9.39
C SER A 116 14.14 -6.27 -9.07
N MET A 117 13.17 -5.34 -9.05
CA MET A 117 13.37 -3.91 -8.83
C MET A 117 13.13 -3.51 -7.37
N TYR A 118 12.12 -4.10 -6.73
CA TYR A 118 11.74 -3.77 -5.36
C TYR A 118 11.49 -5.02 -4.52
N SER A 119 11.75 -4.91 -3.22
CA SER A 119 11.53 -5.98 -2.24
C SER A 119 10.37 -5.58 -1.31
N TRP A 120 9.23 -6.24 -1.51
CA TRP A 120 7.97 -6.00 -0.80
C TRP A 120 7.60 -7.12 0.18
N GLU A 121 8.43 -8.17 0.29
CA GLU A 121 8.08 -9.40 1.02
C GLU A 121 7.77 -9.15 2.51
N LYS A 122 8.38 -8.12 3.10
CA LYS A 122 8.16 -7.77 4.51
C LYS A 122 6.78 -7.18 4.75
N GLU A 123 6.23 -6.47 3.78
CA GLU A 123 4.96 -5.76 3.85
C GLU A 123 3.80 -6.65 3.37
N MET A 124 4.06 -7.55 2.42
CA MET A 124 3.08 -8.52 1.90
C MET A 124 2.35 -9.30 3.00
N LYS A 125 3.05 -9.67 4.08
CA LYS A 125 2.48 -10.46 5.20
C LYS A 125 1.33 -9.78 5.95
N TYR A 126 1.13 -8.48 5.76
CA TYR A 126 0.04 -7.76 6.40
C TYR A 126 -1.27 -7.82 5.62
N PHE A 127 -1.23 -8.22 4.35
CA PHE A 127 -2.40 -8.29 3.48
C PHE A 127 -3.05 -9.68 3.50
N ASN A 128 -4.36 -9.72 3.32
CA ASN A 128 -5.10 -10.98 3.18
C ASN A 128 -4.88 -11.60 1.80
N GLU A 129 -4.79 -10.76 0.77
CA GLU A 129 -4.61 -11.18 -0.61
C GLU A 129 -3.48 -10.39 -1.26
N VAL A 130 -2.62 -11.09 -2.00
CA VAL A 130 -1.52 -10.50 -2.74
C VAL A 130 -1.53 -11.01 -4.18
N TYR A 131 -1.50 -10.07 -5.10
CA TYR A 131 -1.50 -10.25 -6.55
C TYR A 131 -0.25 -9.62 -7.15
N THR A 132 0.19 -10.11 -8.31
CA THR A 132 1.29 -9.51 -9.08
C THR A 132 1.00 -9.60 -10.57
N PHE A 133 1.39 -8.57 -11.32
CA PHE A 133 1.36 -8.60 -12.78
C PHE A 133 2.44 -9.51 -13.40
N ASP A 134 3.45 -9.94 -12.62
CA ASP A 134 4.60 -10.70 -13.10
C ASP A 134 4.41 -12.21 -12.80
N PRO A 135 4.30 -13.08 -13.83
CA PRO A 135 4.06 -14.51 -13.61
C PRO A 135 5.27 -15.23 -12.99
N PHE A 136 6.49 -14.69 -13.15
CA PHE A 136 7.67 -15.22 -12.49
C PHE A 136 7.63 -14.95 -10.99
N ASP A 137 7.26 -13.73 -10.61
CA ASP A 137 7.05 -13.31 -9.23
C ASP A 137 5.95 -14.12 -8.54
N SER A 138 4.84 -14.39 -9.24
CA SER A 138 3.77 -15.26 -8.76
C SER A 138 4.30 -16.64 -8.33
N ARG A 139 5.11 -17.28 -9.18
CA ARG A 139 5.71 -18.59 -8.87
C ARG A 139 6.75 -18.51 -7.74
N LYS A 140 7.63 -17.51 -7.79
CA LYS A 140 8.73 -17.33 -6.83
C LYS A 140 8.22 -17.05 -5.42
N MET A 141 7.26 -16.14 -5.29
CA MET A 141 6.71 -15.68 -4.01
C MET A 141 5.45 -16.44 -3.59
N LYS A 142 4.93 -17.36 -4.43
CA LYS A 142 3.69 -18.12 -4.21
C LYS A 142 2.48 -17.21 -3.99
N ILE A 143 2.36 -16.17 -4.82
CA ILE A 143 1.26 -15.20 -4.82
C ILE A 143 0.44 -15.31 -6.11
N ARG A 144 -0.74 -14.67 -6.15
CA ARG A 144 -1.66 -14.78 -7.30
C ARG A 144 -1.16 -13.95 -8.49
N TYR A 145 -1.34 -14.48 -9.69
CA TYR A 145 -1.21 -13.74 -10.95
C TYR A 145 -2.56 -13.12 -11.28
#